data_AF-A0A127BBP1-F1
#
_entry.id   AF-A0A127BBP1-F1
#
_cell.length_a   1.000
_cell.length_b   1.000
_cell.length_c   1.000
_cell.angle_alpha   90.00
_cell.angle_beta   90.00
_cell.angle_gamma   90.00
#
_symmetry.space_group_name_H-M   'P 1'
#
loop_
_entity.id
_entity.type
_entity.pdbx_description
1 polymer ?
#
loop_
_entity_poly.entity_id
_entity_poly.type
_entity_poly.pdbx_seq_one_letter_code
_entity_poly.pdbx_strand_id
1 'polypeptide(L)'
;MAVFHSQQAIEKSLKLLLEEKMGKYVRTHDILFLKSLLEEFSDITELLNDEEFIERLHEGYFYGRYWDKPISPFKDFEVQKAIYLAEQIFERIKHLLEE
;
A
#
# COMPACT_ATOMS: atom_id res chain seq x y z
N MET A 1 -14.33 0.76 -4.62
CA MET A 1 -14.31 0.51 -3.15
C MET A 1 -13.21 -0.46 -2.73
N ALA A 2 -13.14 -1.69 -3.27
CA ALA A 2 -12.11 -2.67 -2.87
C ALA A 2 -10.66 -2.16 -3.04
N VAL A 3 -10.34 -1.60 -4.21
CA VAL A 3 -9.00 -1.03 -4.49
C VAL A 3 -8.64 0.09 -3.51
N PHE A 4 -9.59 1.00 -3.25
CA PHE A 4 -9.41 2.09 -2.27
C PHE A 4 -9.08 1.55 -0.88
N HIS A 5 -9.85 0.57 -0.39
CA HIS A 5 -9.59 -0.02 0.94
C HIS A 5 -8.29 -0.83 0.97
N SER A 6 -7.93 -1.50 -0.12
CA SER A 6 -6.67 -2.23 -0.23
C SER A 6 -5.48 -1.26 -0.15
N GLN A 7 -5.53 -0.16 -0.90
CA GLN A 7 -4.52 0.89 -0.83
C GLN A 7 -4.39 1.46 0.59
N GLN A 8 -5.52 1.75 1.26
CA GLN A 8 -5.52 2.25 2.64
C GLN A 8 -4.98 1.24 3.65
N ALA A 9 -5.26 -0.05 3.46
CA ALA A 9 -4.73 -1.11 4.31
C ALA A 9 -3.21 -1.19 4.16
N ILE A 10 -2.69 -1.18 2.92
CA ILE A 10 -1.25 -1.14 2.64
C ILE A 10 -0.61 0.07 3.32
N GLU A 11 -1.13 1.28 3.05
CA GLU A 11 -0.60 2.52 3.60
C GLU A 11 -0.52 2.51 5.13
N LYS A 12 -1.58 2.07 5.81
CA LYS A 12 -1.63 2.05 7.27
C LYS A 12 -0.68 1.01 7.86
N SER A 13 -0.57 -0.17 7.24
CA SER A 13 0.36 -1.20 7.68
C SER A 13 1.82 -0.72 7.56
N LEU A 14 2.19 -0.08 6.44
CA LEU A 14 3.53 0.48 6.27
C LEU A 14 3.84 1.58 7.31
N LYS A 15 2.86 2.46 7.59
CA LYS A 15 3.01 3.50 8.63
C LYS A 15 3.17 2.90 10.02
N LEU A 16 2.42 1.85 10.34
CA LEU A 16 2.56 1.14 11.61
C LEU A 16 3.98 0.60 11.78
N LEU A 17 4.53 -0.03 10.74
CA LEU A 17 5.91 -0.53 10.79
C LEU A 17 6.94 0.59 11.02
N LEU A 18 6.80 1.71 10.31
CA LEU A 18 7.66 2.89 10.49
C LEU A 18 7.55 3.49 11.91
N GLU A 19 6.35 3.52 12.47
CA GLU A 19 6.11 4.03 13.82
C GLU A 19 6.71 3.12 14.89
N GLU A 20 6.46 1.80 14.80
CA GLU A 20 6.89 0.82 15.80
C GLU A 20 8.41 0.54 15.76
N LYS A 21 8.99 0.35 14.56
CA LYS A 21 10.41 -0.03 14.44
C LYS A 21 11.34 1.18 14.31
N MET A 22 10.86 2.33 13.80
CA MET A 22 11.72 3.51 13.58
C MET A 22 11.32 4.74 14.41
N GLY A 23 10.21 4.70 15.15
CA GLY A 23 9.69 5.86 15.89
C GLY A 23 9.26 7.01 14.97
N LYS A 24 9.00 6.75 13.68
CA LYS A 24 8.71 7.76 12.67
C LYS A 24 7.24 7.75 12.27
N TYR A 25 6.52 8.79 12.66
CA TYR A 25 5.16 9.01 12.17
C TYR A 25 5.15 9.83 10.87
N VAL A 26 4.62 9.25 9.80
CA VAL A 26 4.64 9.83 8.44
C VAL A 26 3.23 10.18 7.95
N ARG A 27 3.00 11.45 7.62
CA ARG A 27 1.70 11.96 7.10
C ARG A 27 1.69 12.05 5.57
N THR A 28 1.61 10.89 4.91
CA THR A 28 1.47 10.80 3.43
C THR A 28 0.55 9.67 3.02
N HIS A 29 0.02 9.70 1.81
CA HIS A 29 -0.73 8.59 1.20
C HIS A 29 0.07 7.89 0.08
N ASP A 30 1.29 8.36 -0.16
CA ASP A 30 2.18 7.86 -1.19
C ASP A 30 2.88 6.57 -0.73
N ILE A 31 2.47 5.45 -1.30
CA ILE A 31 3.03 4.12 -0.99
C ILE A 31 4.48 4.02 -1.45
N LEU A 32 4.86 4.60 -2.59
CA LEU A 32 6.24 4.54 -3.09
C LEU A 32 7.19 5.31 -2.17
N PHE A 33 6.74 6.46 -1.66
CA PHE A 33 7.48 7.18 -0.64
C PHE A 33 7.57 6.39 0.68
N LEU A 34 6.50 5.74 1.12
CA LEU A 34 6.56 4.88 2.32
C LEU A 34 7.52 3.69 2.11
N LYS A 35 7.52 3.08 0.92
CA LYS A 35 8.45 2.02 0.51
C LYS A 35 9.90 2.48 0.61
N SER A 36 10.23 3.69 0.13
CA SER A 36 11.61 4.21 0.20
C SER A 36 12.10 4.49 1.63
N LEU A 37 11.20 4.58 2.61
CA LEU A 37 11.57 4.70 4.02
C LEU A 37 11.83 3.34 4.69
N LEU A 38 11.43 2.24 4.03
CA LEU A 38 11.48 0.86 4.53
C LEU A 38 12.55 0.02 3.81
N GLU A 39 13.60 0.65 3.26
CA GLU A 39 14.66 -0.04 2.51
C GLU A 39 15.32 -1.19 3.29
N GLU A 40 15.37 -1.11 4.63
CA GLU A 40 15.91 -2.16 5.50
C GLU A 40 14.99 -3.39 5.66
N PHE A 41 13.74 -3.32 5.21
CA PHE A 41 12.75 -4.39 5.27
C PHE A 41 12.55 -4.99 3.86
N SER A 42 13.52 -5.76 3.38
CA SER A 42 13.50 -6.38 2.03
C SER A 42 12.20 -7.14 1.75
N ASP A 43 11.71 -7.90 2.71
CA ASP A 43 10.47 -8.69 2.58
C ASP A 43 9.24 -7.83 2.24
N ILE A 44 9.23 -6.58 2.71
CA ILE A 44 8.16 -5.62 2.43
C ILE A 44 8.38 -4.93 1.10
N THR A 45 9.61 -4.49 0.83
CA THR A 45 9.92 -3.76 -0.41
C THR A 45 9.82 -4.63 -1.66
N GLU A 46 10.09 -5.94 -1.54
CA GLU A 46 9.89 -6.93 -2.59
C GLU A 46 8.41 -7.11 -2.97
N LEU A 47 7.49 -7.11 -2.00
CA LEU A 47 6.05 -7.14 -2.27
C LEU A 47 5.56 -5.90 -3.04
N LEU A 48 6.30 -4.78 -2.92
CA LEU A 48 6.00 -3.49 -3.56
C LEU A 48 6.90 -3.21 -4.78
N ASN A 49 7.45 -4.25 -5.41
CA ASN A 49 8.38 -4.08 -6.54
C ASN A 49 7.69 -3.63 -7.85
N ASP A 50 6.40 -3.88 -8.01
CA ASP A 50 5.62 -3.53 -9.20
C ASP A 50 5.13 -2.08 -9.10
N GLU A 51 6.03 -1.14 -9.39
CA GLU A 51 5.78 0.30 -9.23
C GLU A 51 4.63 0.79 -10.12
N GLU A 52 4.49 0.26 -11.34
CA GLU A 52 3.37 0.58 -12.23
C GLU A 52 2.03 0.21 -11.58
N PHE A 53 1.95 -0.96 -10.95
CA PHE A 53 0.74 -1.35 -10.22
C PHE A 53 0.52 -0.50 -8.97
N ILE A 54 1.57 -0.11 -8.24
CA ILE A 54 1.44 0.78 -7.08
C ILE A 54 0.94 2.17 -7.49
N GLU A 55 1.45 2.74 -8.58
CA GLU A 55 0.96 4.00 -9.15
C GLU A 55 -0.52 3.87 -9.52
N ARG A 56 -0.89 2.76 -10.17
CA ARG A 56 -2.28 2.45 -10.49
C ARG A 56 -3.16 2.39 -9.22
N LEU A 57 -2.71 1.76 -8.14
CA LEU A 57 -3.44 1.77 -6.86
C LEU A 57 -3.65 3.19 -6.31
N HIS A 58 -2.65 4.05 -6.46
CA HIS A 58 -2.71 5.44 -6.02
C HIS A 58 -3.73 6.26 -6.84
N GLU A 59 -3.84 6.02 -8.14
CA GLU A 59 -4.92 6.58 -8.96
C GLU A 59 -6.30 6.14 -8.44
N GLY A 60 -6.46 4.86 -8.11
CA GLY A 60 -7.69 4.31 -7.54
C GLY A 60 -8.08 4.96 -6.21
N TYR A 61 -7.10 5.40 -5.42
CA TYR A 61 -7.32 6.16 -4.20
C TYR A 61 -7.90 7.55 -4.47
N PHE A 62 -7.36 8.29 -5.44
CA PHE A 62 -7.89 9.59 -5.84
C PHE A 62 -9.28 9.48 -6.44
N TYR A 63 -9.53 8.47 -7.29
CA TYR A 63 -10.85 8.25 -7.89
C TYR A 63 -11.95 8.00 -6.85
N GLY A 64 -11.66 7.23 -5.80
CA GLY A 64 -12.61 6.98 -4.72
C GLY A 64 -13.00 8.24 -3.94
N ARG A 65 -12.22 9.32 -4.05
CA ARG A 65 -12.43 10.60 -3.32
C ARG A 65 -12.82 11.77 -4.21
N TYR A 66 -12.42 11.77 -5.48
CA TYR A 66 -12.55 12.88 -6.42
C TYR A 66 -13.17 12.36 -7.71
N TRP A 67 -14.44 12.71 -7.92
CA TRP A 67 -15.30 12.22 -9.01
C TRP A 67 -14.97 12.85 -10.38
N ASP A 68 -14.13 13.87 -10.41
CA ASP A 68 -13.82 14.73 -11.55
C ASP A 68 -12.63 14.24 -12.40
N LYS A 69 -11.87 13.24 -11.93
CA LYS A 69 -10.80 12.61 -12.71
C LYS A 69 -11.30 11.32 -13.38
N PRO A 70 -11.43 11.29 -14.72
CA PRO A 70 -11.73 10.04 -15.42
C PRO A 70 -10.55 9.09 -15.30
N ILE A 71 -10.77 7.94 -14.64
CA ILE A 71 -9.81 6.85 -14.54
C ILE A 71 -10.38 5.62 -15.24
N SER A 72 -9.51 4.92 -15.97
CA SER A 72 -9.84 3.63 -16.56
C SER A 72 -10.26 2.65 -15.46
N PRO A 73 -11.45 2.02 -15.57
CA PRO A 73 -11.91 1.06 -14.59
C PRO A 73 -10.85 -0.01 -14.31
N PHE A 74 -10.75 -0.42 -13.04
CA PHE A 74 -9.91 -1.55 -12.68
C PHE A 74 -10.54 -2.84 -13.23
N LYS A 75 -9.70 -3.69 -13.80
CA LYS A 75 -10.07 -5.04 -14.20
C LYS A 75 -10.13 -5.93 -12.96
N ASP A 76 -10.90 -7.01 -13.03
CA ASP A 76 -11.09 -7.93 -11.89
C ASP A 76 -9.77 -8.47 -11.35
N PHE A 77 -8.80 -8.79 -12.22
CA PHE A 77 -7.49 -9.26 -11.79
C PHE A 77 -6.70 -8.17 -11.03
N GLU A 78 -6.86 -6.89 -11.38
CA GLU A 78 -6.20 -5.78 -10.68
C GLU A 78 -6.79 -5.60 -9.28
N VAL A 79 -8.12 -5.76 -9.17
CA VAL A 79 -8.82 -5.73 -7.88
C VAL A 79 -8.37 -6.88 -6.98
N GLN A 80 -8.31 -8.11 -7.53
CA GLN A 80 -7.83 -9.27 -6.78
C GLN A 80 -6.36 -9.12 -6.37
N LYS A 81 -5.50 -8.61 -7.26
CA LYS A 81 -4.11 -8.32 -6.97
C LYS A 81 -3.96 -7.29 -5.85
N ALA A 82 -4.81 -6.25 -5.83
CA ALA A 82 -4.80 -5.25 -4.77
C ALA A 82 -5.14 -5.85 -3.40
N ILE A 83 -6.18 -6.69 -3.35
CA ILE A 83 -6.60 -7.38 -2.12
C ILE A 83 -5.50 -8.31 -1.63
N TYR A 84 -4.97 -9.16 -2.51
CA TYR A 84 -3.90 -10.09 -2.19
C TYR A 84 -2.66 -9.36 -1.66
N LEU A 85 -2.24 -8.28 -2.33
CA LEU A 85 -1.10 -7.49 -1.89
C LEU A 85 -1.32 -6.88 -0.49
N ALA A 86 -2.52 -6.36 -0.23
CA ALA A 86 -2.86 -5.81 1.08
C ALA A 86 -2.80 -6.86 2.19
N GLU A 87 -3.31 -8.08 1.93
CA GLU A 87 -3.23 -9.21 2.86
C GLU A 87 -1.78 -9.62 3.12
N GLN A 88 -0.97 -9.77 2.07
CA GLN A 88 0.44 -10.18 2.22
C GLN A 88 1.26 -9.16 3.02
N ILE A 89 1.07 -7.86 2.76
CA ILE A 89 1.75 -6.81 3.51
C ILE A 89 1.30 -6.81 4.97
N PHE A 90 0.00 -6.90 5.22
CA PHE A 90 -0.53 -6.93 6.57
C PHE A 90 0.01 -8.12 7.39
N GLU A 91 -0.07 -9.33 6.85
CA GLU A 91 0.42 -10.53 7.55
C GLU A 91 1.94 -10.47 7.77
N ARG A 92 2.71 -10.00 6.79
CA ARG A 92 4.16 -9.87 6.95
C ARG A 92 4.52 -8.87 8.05
N ILE A 93 3.87 -7.71 8.08
CA ILE A 93 4.13 -6.69 9.10
C ILE A 93 3.68 -7.17 10.48
N LYS A 94 2.54 -7.85 10.57
CA LYS A 94 2.08 -8.46 11.80
C LYS A 94 3.12 -9.42 12.38
N HIS A 95 3.67 -10.32 11.56
CA HIS A 95 4.73 -11.22 11.99
C HIS A 95 5.98 -10.47 12.48
N LEU A 96 6.41 -9.40 11.80
CA LEU A 96 7.56 -8.59 12.20
C LEU A 96 7.36 -7.83 13.53
N LEU A 97 6.11 -7.60 13.95
CA LEU A 97 5.77 -6.89 15.19
C LEU A 97 5.47 -7.83 16.36
N GLU A 98 5.12 -9.09 16.09
CA GLU A 98 4.94 -10.12 17.12
C GLU A 98 6.27 -10.74 17.59
N GLU A 99 7.37 -10.48 16.87
CA GLU A 99 8.78 -10.75 17.25
C GLU A 99 9.41 -9.60 18.05
#